data_AF-A0A8J1JBW0-F1
#
_entry.id   AF-A0A8J1JBW0-F1
#
_cell.length_a   1.000
_cell.length_b   1.000
_cell.length_c   1.000
_cell.angle_alpha   90.00
_cell.angle_beta   90.00
_cell.angle_gamma   90.00
#
_symmetry.space_group_name_H-M   'P 1'
#
loop_
_entity.id
_entity.type
_entity.pdbx_description
1 polymer ?
#
loop_
_entity_poly.entity_id
_entity_poly.type
_entity_poly.pdbx_seq_one_letter_code
_entity_poly.pdbx_strand_id
1 'polypeptide(L)'
;MKITNKEFDSSMEDNSSLAFKQFEEEFKAQMKSIYSNVSNYKDVIIRSLSKGSIVVDYEIILEMEYNLEVDVNESYAEIFKIVQEELLSRATLNCSDENGSFCFQELDIKEVPVPTAKELCMELIEPGYKDFFTAKLTPNGLFCISHCEEESEKYYNCNSGDCKLEKTGPECFCPKTDIYLYTTSRCKGRILKAGLYGGVGAGMAVLAIIILTVGILLCKSKQPRKRDPFSKDQEGKWYEDDDEWGVSQGFNKPGSEPGDNDNYKNGMTKYENFRPALENVDTRIPVKIQRPTVARR
;
A
#
# COMPACT_ATOMS: atom_id res chain seq x y z
N MET A 1 -42.64 32.24 4.01
CA MET A 1 -43.08 33.44 4.78
C MET A 1 -43.85 34.38 3.86
N LYS A 2 -44.90 35.04 4.35
CA LYS A 2 -45.71 35.98 3.56
C LYS A 2 -45.47 37.43 3.97
N ILE A 3 -45.33 38.32 3.00
CA ILE A 3 -45.21 39.77 3.21
C ILE A 3 -46.47 40.44 2.69
N THR A 4 -47.25 41.09 3.56
CA THR A 4 -48.61 41.56 3.21
C THR A 4 -48.70 43.03 2.79
N ASN A 5 -47.72 43.86 3.14
CA ASN A 5 -47.70 45.29 2.83
C ASN A 5 -46.98 45.63 1.52
N LYS A 6 -46.62 44.63 0.70
CA LYS A 6 -46.02 44.78 -0.63
C LYS A 6 -46.81 43.96 -1.64
N GLU A 7 -46.97 44.51 -2.84
CA GLU A 7 -47.65 43.83 -3.95
C GLU A 7 -46.66 42.98 -4.75
N PHE A 8 -47.14 41.83 -5.22
CA PHE A 8 -46.35 40.93 -6.06
C PHE A 8 -46.41 41.37 -7.52
N ASP A 9 -45.24 41.57 -8.13
CA ASP A 9 -45.09 41.80 -9.57
C ASP A 9 -44.79 40.47 -10.26
N SER A 10 -45.49 40.14 -11.35
CA SER A 10 -45.27 38.89 -12.10
C SER A 10 -43.84 38.72 -12.62
N SER A 11 -43.11 39.80 -12.86
CA SER A 11 -41.70 39.74 -13.26
C SER A 11 -40.79 39.22 -12.15
N MET A 12 -41.23 39.26 -10.89
CA MET A 12 -40.52 38.68 -9.74
C MET A 12 -40.50 37.14 -9.76
N GLU A 13 -41.25 36.48 -10.65
CA GLU A 13 -41.09 35.04 -10.87
C GLU A 13 -39.74 34.69 -11.53
N ASP A 14 -39.14 35.66 -12.24
CA ASP A 14 -37.81 35.52 -12.85
C ASP A 14 -36.74 36.12 -11.93
N ASN A 15 -35.89 35.26 -11.37
CA ASN A 15 -34.79 35.63 -10.48
C ASN A 15 -33.73 36.55 -11.14
N SER A 16 -33.73 36.64 -12.47
CA SER A 16 -32.83 37.52 -13.21
C SER A 16 -33.40 38.93 -13.44
N SER A 17 -34.71 39.11 -13.21
CA SER A 17 -35.43 40.36 -13.45
C SER A 17 -34.95 41.49 -12.53
N LEU A 18 -35.18 42.72 -12.97
CA LEU A 18 -34.89 43.91 -12.17
C LEU A 18 -35.75 43.95 -10.90
N ALA A 19 -37.03 43.59 -11.01
CA ALA A 19 -37.97 43.60 -9.89
C ALA A 19 -37.57 42.59 -8.80
N PHE A 20 -37.15 41.38 -9.19
CA PHE A 20 -36.65 40.39 -8.24
C PHE A 20 -35.40 40.90 -7.52
N LYS A 21 -34.40 41.43 -8.26
CA LYS A 21 -33.14 41.91 -7.67
C LYS A 21 -33.34 43.07 -6.70
N GLN A 22 -34.21 44.02 -7.06
CA GLN A 22 -34.56 45.13 -6.16
C GLN A 22 -35.24 44.63 -4.88
N PHE A 23 -36.19 43.70 -5.01
CA PHE A 23 -36.82 43.07 -3.87
C PHE A 23 -35.80 42.29 -3.01
N GLU A 24 -34.90 41.53 -3.65
CA GLU A 24 -33.86 40.75 -2.99
C GLU A 24 -32.94 41.64 -2.13
N GLU A 25 -32.52 42.79 -2.67
CA GLU A 25 -31.72 43.78 -1.92
C GLU A 25 -32.47 44.34 -0.71
N GLU A 26 -33.73 44.76 -0.89
CA GLU A 26 -34.58 45.24 0.22
C GLU A 26 -34.78 44.15 1.28
N PHE A 27 -35.02 42.91 0.84
CA PHE A 27 -35.24 41.75 1.70
C PHE A 27 -34.01 41.37 2.50
N LYS A 28 -32.84 41.29 1.86
CA LYS A 28 -31.56 41.03 2.53
C LYS A 28 -31.25 42.09 3.57
N ALA A 29 -31.48 43.37 3.27
CA ALA A 29 -31.27 44.46 4.22
C ALA A 29 -32.16 44.33 5.46
N GLN A 30 -33.43 43.98 5.28
CA GLN A 30 -34.34 43.77 6.41
C GLN A 30 -34.01 42.52 7.22
N MET A 31 -33.72 41.39 6.56
CA MET A 31 -33.33 40.16 7.24
C MET A 31 -32.06 40.35 8.06
N LYS A 32 -31.08 41.11 7.56
CA LYS A 32 -29.89 41.49 8.31
C LYS A 32 -30.21 42.26 9.59
N SER A 33 -31.27 43.08 9.60
CA SER A 33 -31.73 43.79 10.80
C SER A 33 -32.54 42.92 11.75
N ILE A 34 -33.19 41.86 11.27
CA ILE A 34 -33.93 40.92 12.11
C ILE A 34 -32.95 39.98 12.80
N TYR A 35 -31.97 39.46 12.05
CA TYR A 35 -30.98 38.52 12.55
C TYR A 35 -29.73 39.20 13.14
N SER A 36 -29.82 40.47 13.57
CA SER A 36 -28.68 41.18 14.14
C SER A 36 -28.16 40.55 15.44
N ASN A 37 -29.03 39.85 16.17
CA ASN A 37 -28.69 39.13 17.40
C ASN A 37 -28.18 37.70 17.14
N VAL A 38 -28.20 37.24 15.90
CA VAL A 38 -27.71 35.91 15.51
C VAL A 38 -26.24 36.04 15.12
N SER A 39 -25.33 35.67 16.02
CA SER A 39 -23.88 35.83 15.87
C SER A 39 -23.30 35.21 14.59
N ASN A 40 -23.92 34.14 14.10
CA ASN A 40 -23.46 33.34 12.96
C ASN A 40 -24.20 33.64 11.67
N TYR A 41 -25.06 34.67 11.65
CA TYR A 41 -25.78 35.05 10.44
C TYR A 41 -24.84 35.65 9.39
N LYS A 42 -24.87 35.08 8.19
CA LYS A 42 -24.08 35.56 7.05
C LYS A 42 -24.95 36.28 6.01
N ASP A 43 -25.99 35.60 5.52
CA ASP A 43 -26.87 36.13 4.47
C ASP A 43 -28.19 35.35 4.39
N VAL A 44 -29.08 35.74 3.48
CA VAL A 44 -30.24 34.96 3.05
C VAL A 44 -30.21 34.73 1.53
N ILE A 45 -30.73 33.59 1.08
CA ILE A 45 -30.89 33.30 -0.35
C ILE A 45 -32.36 33.06 -0.64
N ILE A 46 -32.95 33.87 -1.52
CA ILE A 46 -34.33 33.67 -1.97
C ILE A 46 -34.35 32.54 -2.99
N ARG A 47 -35.13 31.49 -2.72
CA ARG A 47 -35.36 30.36 -3.63
C ARG A 47 -36.42 30.71 -4.66
N SER A 48 -37.54 31.27 -4.22
CA SER A 48 -38.63 31.67 -5.10
C SER A 48 -39.53 32.75 -4.47
N LEU A 49 -40.20 33.50 -5.33
CA LEU A 49 -41.25 34.45 -4.97
C LEU A 49 -42.55 34.03 -5.66
N SER A 50 -43.67 34.09 -4.94
CA SER A 50 -44.97 33.69 -5.48
C SER A 50 -46.11 34.62 -5.06
N LYS A 51 -47.21 34.54 -5.82
CA LYS A 51 -48.39 35.40 -5.69
C LYS A 51 -49.23 35.08 -4.45
N GLY A 52 -49.63 36.13 -3.72
CA GLY A 52 -50.53 36.06 -2.57
C GLY A 52 -50.11 37.05 -1.50
N SER A 53 -50.11 38.35 -1.84
CA SER A 53 -49.06 39.28 -1.37
C SER A 53 -47.68 38.74 -1.81
N ILE A 54 -46.53 39.12 -1.24
CA ILE A 54 -45.26 38.48 -1.65
C ILE A 54 -45.00 37.27 -0.74
N VAL A 55 -45.14 36.06 -1.27
CA VAL A 55 -44.76 34.83 -0.55
C VAL A 55 -43.31 34.50 -0.90
N VAL A 56 -42.44 34.56 0.11
CA VAL A 56 -41.00 34.34 0.00
C VAL A 56 -40.64 32.96 0.53
N ASP A 57 -40.01 32.16 -0.32
CA ASP A 57 -39.27 30.96 0.06
C ASP A 57 -37.78 31.30 0.04
N TYR A 58 -37.11 31.15 1.18
CA TYR A 58 -35.72 31.55 1.35
C TYR A 58 -34.98 30.67 2.34
N GLU A 59 -33.66 30.67 2.21
CA GLU A 59 -32.74 30.00 3.12
C GLU A 59 -31.93 31.02 3.91
N ILE A 60 -31.64 30.68 5.16
CA ILE A 60 -30.77 31.46 6.03
C ILE A 60 -29.38 30.82 5.96
N ILE A 61 -28.38 31.63 5.63
CA ILE A 61 -26.99 31.20 5.53
C ILE A 61 -26.30 31.52 6.85
N LEU A 62 -25.86 30.47 7.54
CA LEU A 62 -25.10 30.55 8.77
C LEU A 62 -23.63 30.23 8.49
N GLU A 63 -22.72 30.96 9.11
CA GLU A 63 -21.29 30.69 9.09
C GLU A 63 -20.85 30.23 10.47
N MET A 64 -20.36 29.00 10.55
CA MET A 64 -19.97 28.36 11.79
C MET A 64 -18.60 27.71 11.65
N GLU A 65 -17.86 27.65 12.75
CA GLU A 65 -16.64 26.89 12.82
C GLU A 65 -16.95 25.40 12.92
N TYR A 66 -16.26 24.58 12.13
CA TYR A 66 -16.43 23.13 12.11
C TYR A 66 -15.10 22.46 12.48
N ASN A 67 -14.89 22.26 13.77
CA ASN A 67 -13.64 21.72 14.34
C ASN A 67 -13.93 20.75 15.49
N LEU A 68 -12.88 20.13 16.05
CA LEU A 68 -13.01 19.09 17.09
C LEU A 68 -13.54 19.61 18.43
N GLU A 69 -13.40 20.91 18.69
CA GLU A 69 -13.73 21.53 19.98
C GLU A 69 -15.17 22.06 20.03
N VAL A 70 -15.78 22.26 18.86
CA VAL A 70 -17.14 22.82 18.72
C VAL A 70 -18.14 21.70 18.42
N ASP A 71 -19.14 21.55 19.28
CA ASP A 71 -20.33 20.79 18.93
C ASP A 71 -21.24 21.64 18.04
N VAL A 72 -21.13 21.38 16.74
CA VAL A 72 -21.87 22.09 15.70
C VAL A 72 -23.37 21.81 15.76
N ASN A 73 -23.76 20.62 16.22
CA ASN A 73 -25.18 20.27 16.34
C ASN A 73 -25.84 21.01 17.49
N GLU A 74 -25.15 21.09 18.63
CA GLU A 74 -25.61 21.86 19.78
C GLU A 74 -25.69 23.36 19.43
N SER A 75 -24.61 23.89 18.85
CA SER A 75 -24.55 25.31 18.42
C SER A 75 -25.66 25.64 17.41
N TYR A 76 -25.90 24.76 16.43
CA TYR A 76 -26.97 24.92 15.46
C TYR A 76 -28.35 24.94 16.13
N ALA A 77 -28.61 24.02 17.07
CA ALA A 77 -29.88 23.95 17.78
C ALA A 77 -30.15 25.22 18.63
N GLU A 78 -29.12 25.82 19.22
CA GLU A 78 -29.23 27.09 19.93
C GLU A 78 -29.54 28.24 18.97
N ILE A 79 -28.79 28.34 17.87
CA ILE A 79 -29.01 29.37 16.84
C ILE A 79 -30.41 29.25 16.25
N PHE A 80 -30.88 28.03 15.97
CA PHE A 80 -32.21 27.79 15.43
C PHE A 80 -33.31 28.34 16.34
N LYS A 81 -33.19 28.17 17.67
CA LYS A 81 -34.12 28.76 18.64
C LYS A 81 -34.11 30.29 18.57
N ILE A 82 -32.94 30.92 18.54
CA ILE A 82 -32.81 32.38 18.45
C ILE A 82 -33.46 32.90 17.16
N VAL A 83 -33.19 32.25 16.03
CA VAL A 83 -33.80 32.59 14.72
C VAL A 83 -35.32 32.50 14.78
N GLN A 84 -35.84 31.43 15.40
CA GLN A 84 -37.27 31.22 15.56
C GLN A 84 -37.91 32.31 16.44
N GLU A 85 -37.28 32.67 17.56
CA GLU A 85 -37.75 33.73 18.47
C GLU A 85 -37.73 35.11 17.81
N GLU A 86 -36.65 35.46 17.11
CA GLU A 86 -36.52 36.74 16.38
C GLU A 86 -37.60 36.87 15.30
N LEU A 87 -37.84 35.82 14.50
CA LEU A 87 -38.89 35.83 13.48
C LEU A 87 -40.29 35.95 14.08
N LEU A 88 -40.60 35.18 15.12
CA LEU A 88 -41.90 35.22 15.80
C LEU A 88 -42.15 36.59 16.43
N SER A 89 -41.13 37.21 17.03
CA SER A 89 -41.24 38.54 17.61
C SER A 89 -41.65 39.59 16.57
N ARG A 90 -41.13 39.49 15.33
CA ARG A 90 -41.44 40.41 14.24
C ARG A 90 -42.78 40.13 13.57
N ALA A 91 -43.21 38.87 13.47
CA ALA A 91 -44.49 38.52 12.87
C ALA A 91 -45.70 38.86 13.77
N THR A 92 -45.50 39.02 15.08
CA THR A 92 -46.55 39.41 16.03
C THR A 92 -46.78 40.92 16.12
N LEU A 93 -45.95 41.73 15.47
CA LEU A 93 -46.14 43.18 15.40
C LEU A 93 -47.31 43.51 14.48
N ASN A 94 -48.25 44.31 14.98
CA ASN A 94 -49.34 44.84 14.16
C ASN A 94 -48.74 45.65 13.01
N CYS A 95 -49.04 45.26 11.78
CA CYS A 95 -48.53 45.88 10.56
C CYS A 95 -49.21 47.21 10.25
N SER A 96 -49.19 48.09 11.23
CA SER A 96 -49.80 49.43 11.21
C SER A 96 -48.79 50.51 10.83
N ASP A 97 -47.51 50.15 10.68
CA ASP A 97 -46.45 51.10 10.38
C ASP A 97 -46.38 51.39 8.87
N GLU A 98 -46.52 52.67 8.52
CA GLU A 98 -46.30 53.24 7.18
C GLU A 98 -44.80 53.36 6.83
N ASN A 99 -43.90 53.03 7.77
CA ASN A 99 -42.48 52.97 7.49
C ASN A 99 -42.19 51.72 6.66
N GLY A 100 -41.41 51.86 5.59
CA GLY A 100 -41.17 50.85 4.54
C GLY A 100 -40.53 49.51 4.95
N SER A 101 -40.61 49.08 6.21
CA SER A 101 -40.30 47.71 6.64
C SER A 101 -41.40 46.73 6.22
N PHE A 102 -41.04 45.49 5.96
CA PHE A 102 -41.96 44.43 5.55
C PHE A 102 -42.79 43.93 6.74
N CYS A 103 -44.08 43.70 6.46
CA CYS A 103 -45.01 43.06 7.37
C CYS A 103 -44.99 41.55 7.14
N PHE A 104 -44.42 40.80 8.08
CA PHE A 104 -44.32 39.34 7.99
C PHE A 104 -45.55 38.66 8.61
N GLN A 105 -46.15 37.73 7.86
CA GLN A 105 -47.23 36.86 8.31
C GLN A 105 -46.98 35.43 7.79
N GLU A 106 -47.75 34.46 8.29
CA GLU A 106 -47.72 33.06 7.83
C GLU A 106 -46.28 32.50 7.73
N LEU A 107 -45.60 32.45 8.89
CA LEU A 107 -44.27 31.88 9.01
C LEU A 107 -44.33 30.35 8.89
N ASP A 108 -43.52 29.79 8.01
CA ASP A 108 -43.23 28.36 7.90
C ASP A 108 -41.71 28.21 8.01
N ILE A 109 -41.22 27.78 9.17
CA ILE A 109 -39.80 27.64 9.47
C ILE A 109 -39.49 26.15 9.50
N LYS A 110 -38.55 25.73 8.66
CA LYS A 110 -38.12 24.33 8.56
C LYS A 110 -36.69 24.21 9.04
N GLU A 111 -36.48 23.30 9.97
CA GLU A 111 -35.15 22.89 10.40
C GLU A 111 -34.53 21.98 9.32
N VAL A 112 -33.25 22.22 9.01
CA VAL A 112 -32.49 21.43 8.04
C VAL A 112 -31.44 20.66 8.81
N PRO A 113 -31.25 19.35 8.55
CA PRO A 113 -30.24 18.58 9.25
C PRO A 113 -28.84 19.14 8.98
N VAL A 114 -28.04 19.26 10.03
CA VAL A 114 -26.63 19.64 9.91
C VAL A 114 -25.88 18.57 9.13
N PRO A 115 -25.15 18.93 8.06
CA PRO A 115 -24.40 17.97 7.27
C PRO A 115 -23.25 17.38 8.09
N THR A 116 -23.01 16.08 7.91
CA THR A 116 -21.91 15.38 8.57
C THR A 116 -20.56 15.78 7.96
N ALA A 117 -19.48 15.65 8.74
CA ALA A 117 -18.11 15.87 8.30
C ALA A 117 -17.79 15.12 6.99
N LYS A 118 -18.34 13.91 6.85
CA LYS A 118 -18.20 13.10 5.64
C LYS A 118 -18.92 13.75 4.46
N GLU A 119 -20.17 14.15 4.61
CA GLU A 119 -20.95 14.78 3.53
C GLU A 119 -20.29 16.06 3.02
N LEU A 120 -19.84 16.92 3.94
CA LEU A 120 -19.10 18.14 3.63
C LEU A 120 -17.85 17.84 2.79
N CYS A 121 -17.05 16.86 3.21
CA CYS A 121 -15.88 16.45 2.43
C CYS A 121 -16.25 15.92 1.04
N MET A 122 -17.28 15.08 0.96
CA MET A 122 -17.68 14.47 -0.31
C MET A 122 -18.28 15.48 -1.29
N GLU A 123 -18.78 16.63 -0.84
CA GLU A 123 -19.24 17.71 -1.70
C GLU A 123 -18.08 18.43 -2.41
N LEU A 124 -16.95 18.59 -1.71
CA LEU A 124 -15.76 19.29 -2.22
C LEU A 124 -14.93 18.45 -3.20
N ILE A 125 -15.08 17.12 -3.18
CA ILE A 125 -14.26 16.19 -3.94
C ILE A 125 -14.90 15.88 -5.30
N GLU A 126 -14.07 15.85 -6.34
CA GLU A 126 -14.50 15.48 -7.69
C GLU A 126 -15.15 14.08 -7.75
N PRO A 127 -16.18 13.89 -8.59
CA PRO A 127 -16.80 12.58 -8.79
C PRO A 127 -15.78 11.52 -9.21
N GLY A 128 -15.79 10.37 -8.52
CA GLY A 128 -14.90 9.23 -8.77
C GLY A 128 -13.72 9.11 -7.82
N TYR A 129 -13.43 10.13 -7.00
CA TYR A 129 -12.37 10.07 -5.98
C TYR A 129 -12.89 9.94 -4.56
N LYS A 130 -14.18 10.21 -4.35
CA LYS A 130 -14.87 10.29 -3.03
C LYS A 130 -14.58 9.10 -2.11
N ASP A 131 -14.57 7.88 -2.64
CA ASP A 131 -14.36 6.66 -1.85
C ASP A 131 -12.95 6.54 -1.25
N PHE A 132 -11.99 7.32 -1.77
CA PHE A 132 -10.59 7.32 -1.35
C PHE A 132 -10.21 8.50 -0.47
N PHE A 133 -11.20 9.19 0.09
CA PHE A 133 -11.01 10.24 1.08
C PHE A 133 -11.71 9.89 2.39
N THR A 134 -11.17 10.43 3.46
CA THR A 134 -11.70 10.31 4.82
C THR A 134 -11.79 11.69 5.44
N ALA A 135 -12.95 12.02 5.99
CA ALA A 135 -13.12 13.24 6.77
C ALA A 135 -12.44 13.07 8.13
N LYS A 136 -11.54 13.99 8.47
CA LYS A 136 -10.86 14.04 9.77
C LYS A 136 -11.11 15.39 10.41
N LEU A 137 -11.68 15.36 11.59
CA LEU A 137 -11.88 16.56 12.39
C LEU A 137 -10.64 16.82 13.23
N THR A 138 -10.14 18.04 13.20
CA THR A 138 -8.97 18.49 13.97
C THR A 138 -9.32 19.79 14.71
N PRO A 139 -8.50 20.22 15.69
CA PRO A 139 -8.70 21.51 16.34
C PRO A 139 -8.68 22.69 15.37
N ASN A 140 -7.97 22.57 14.25
CA ASN A 140 -7.86 23.62 13.23
C ASN A 140 -9.01 23.58 12.20
N GLY A 141 -9.90 22.58 12.25
CA GLY A 141 -11.01 22.42 11.33
C GLY A 141 -11.18 21.01 10.76
N LEU A 142 -12.09 20.89 9.78
CA LEU A 142 -12.34 19.70 8.99
C LEU A 142 -11.32 19.56 7.85
N PHE A 143 -10.61 18.45 7.83
CA PHE A 143 -9.71 18.09 6.74
C PHE A 143 -10.23 16.86 6.00
N CYS A 144 -10.23 16.92 4.67
CA CYS A 144 -10.59 15.82 3.80
C CYS A 144 -9.30 15.15 3.34
N ILE A 145 -8.90 14.09 4.05
CA ILE A 145 -7.60 13.46 3.91
C ILE A 145 -7.71 12.29 2.94
N SER A 146 -6.86 12.26 1.92
CA SER A 146 -6.82 11.16 0.97
C SER A 146 -6.23 9.89 1.59
N HIS A 147 -6.53 8.72 1.04
CA HIS A 147 -5.89 7.47 1.46
C HIS A 147 -4.40 7.43 1.12
N CYS A 148 -3.86 8.42 0.40
CA CYS A 148 -2.42 8.54 0.14
C CYS A 148 -1.67 9.29 1.25
N GLU A 149 -2.36 9.91 2.21
CA GLU A 149 -1.75 10.64 3.31
C GLU A 149 -1.63 9.76 4.56
N GLU A 150 -0.50 9.88 5.26
CA GLU A 150 -0.18 9.04 6.44
C GLU A 150 -1.18 9.18 7.57
N GLU A 151 -1.82 10.34 7.66
CA GLU A 151 -2.82 10.66 8.66
C GLU A 151 -4.17 9.95 8.45
N SER A 152 -4.38 9.35 7.28
CA SER A 152 -5.58 8.60 6.97
C SER A 152 -5.59 7.25 7.69
N GLU A 153 -6.71 6.89 8.31
CA GLU A 153 -6.90 5.54 8.87
C GLU A 153 -6.73 4.43 7.83
N LYS A 154 -6.96 4.77 6.55
CA LYS A 154 -6.83 3.87 5.40
C LYS A 154 -5.56 4.17 4.58
N TYR A 155 -4.51 4.67 5.22
CA TYR A 155 -3.27 5.04 4.55
C TYR A 155 -2.69 3.92 3.68
N TYR A 156 -2.49 4.22 2.40
CA TYR A 156 -1.93 3.36 1.39
C TYR A 156 -0.42 3.56 1.29
N ASN A 157 0.31 2.84 2.12
CA ASN A 157 1.77 2.98 2.23
C ASN A 157 2.52 2.48 0.96
N CYS A 158 3.20 3.42 0.29
CA CYS A 158 4.05 3.17 -0.89
C CYS A 158 5.55 3.02 -0.59
N ASN A 159 5.94 2.89 0.68
CA ASN A 159 7.32 2.78 1.17
C ASN A 159 8.23 3.91 0.65
N SER A 160 9.07 3.61 -0.35
CA SER A 160 9.97 4.58 -0.99
C SER A 160 9.42 5.14 -2.31
N GLY A 161 8.16 4.86 -2.62
CA GLY A 161 7.45 5.38 -3.77
C GLY A 161 6.47 6.49 -3.40
N ASP A 162 6.01 7.19 -4.42
CA ASP A 162 5.03 8.26 -4.29
C ASP A 162 3.62 7.68 -4.44
N CYS A 163 2.71 8.03 -3.54
CA CYS A 163 1.30 7.65 -3.66
C CYS A 163 0.56 8.69 -4.51
N LYS A 164 -0.11 8.23 -5.57
CA LYS A 164 -0.97 9.05 -6.41
C LYS A 164 -2.36 8.47 -6.43
N LEU A 165 -3.36 9.34 -6.36
CA LEU A 165 -4.75 8.94 -6.37
C LEU A 165 -5.31 8.93 -7.80
N GLU A 166 -5.77 7.77 -8.25
CA GLU A 166 -6.48 7.58 -9.52
C GLU A 166 -7.96 7.29 -9.25
N LYS A 167 -8.83 7.37 -10.28
CA LYS A 167 -10.27 7.07 -10.12
C LYS A 167 -10.56 5.62 -9.73
N THR A 168 -9.60 4.72 -9.97
CA THR A 168 -9.65 3.32 -9.53
C THR A 168 -9.14 3.13 -8.10
N GLY A 169 -8.49 4.13 -7.51
CA GLY A 169 -7.94 4.11 -6.16
C GLY A 169 -6.50 4.60 -6.05
N PRO A 170 -5.89 4.50 -4.86
CA PRO A 170 -4.50 4.87 -4.65
C PRO A 170 -3.54 3.89 -5.35
N GLU A 171 -2.64 4.45 -6.14
CA GLU A 171 -1.59 3.72 -6.86
C GLU A 171 -0.19 4.24 -6.46
N CYS A 172 0.76 3.32 -6.32
CA CYS A 172 2.14 3.67 -5.96
C CYS A 172 3.02 3.78 -7.20
N PHE A 173 3.72 4.90 -7.31
CA PHE A 173 4.72 5.16 -8.33
C PHE A 173 6.12 5.01 -7.75
N CYS A 174 6.82 3.95 -8.17
CA CYS A 174 8.16 3.68 -7.66
C CYS A 174 9.22 4.50 -8.40
N PRO A 175 10.15 5.18 -7.70
CA PRO A 175 11.18 5.97 -8.35
C PRO A 175 12.25 5.09 -9.00
N LYS A 176 12.90 5.60 -10.04
CA LYS A 176 14.14 5.01 -10.61
C LYS A 176 14.01 3.52 -10.98
N THR A 177 12.90 3.17 -11.64
CA THR A 177 12.62 1.81 -12.15
C THR A 177 13.51 1.41 -13.32
N ASP A 178 14.29 2.33 -13.88
CA ASP A 178 15.33 2.09 -14.86
C ASP A 178 16.51 1.32 -14.23
N ILE A 179 16.95 1.71 -13.02
CA ILE A 179 18.10 1.12 -12.32
C ILE A 179 17.75 0.19 -11.16
N TYR A 180 16.56 0.31 -10.57
CA TYR A 180 16.10 -0.54 -9.48
C TYR A 180 14.94 -1.45 -9.92
N LEU A 181 14.88 -2.63 -9.31
CA LEU A 181 13.74 -3.53 -9.35
C LEU A 181 13.05 -3.50 -7.98
N TYR A 182 11.72 -3.58 -7.97
CA TYR A 182 10.91 -3.62 -6.76
C TYR A 182 10.18 -4.95 -6.67
N THR A 183 10.04 -5.53 -5.48
CA THR A 183 9.43 -6.86 -5.30
C THR A 183 7.91 -6.81 -5.23
N THR A 184 7.33 -5.66 -4.93
CA THR A 184 5.88 -5.46 -4.77
C THR A 184 5.42 -4.19 -5.48
N SER A 185 4.14 -4.11 -5.82
CA SER A 185 3.51 -2.88 -6.34
C SER A 185 3.62 -1.68 -5.40
N ARG A 186 3.82 -1.91 -4.09
CA ARG A 186 4.03 -0.85 -3.09
C ARG A 186 5.50 -0.43 -2.93
N CYS A 187 6.32 -0.62 -3.95
CA CYS A 187 7.73 -0.21 -3.97
C CYS A 187 8.59 -0.74 -2.81
N LYS A 188 8.22 -1.90 -2.23
CA LYS A 188 9.03 -2.62 -1.25
C LYS A 188 10.15 -3.40 -1.94
N GLY A 189 11.23 -3.66 -1.20
CA GLY A 189 12.31 -4.57 -1.64
C GLY A 189 13.10 -4.03 -2.84
N ARG A 190 13.63 -2.81 -2.71
CA ARG A 190 14.44 -2.17 -3.76
C ARG A 190 15.75 -2.92 -3.99
N ILE A 191 15.95 -3.46 -5.20
CA ILE A 191 17.14 -4.23 -5.61
C ILE A 191 17.81 -3.52 -6.80
N LEU A 192 19.14 -3.37 -6.76
CA LEU A 192 19.89 -2.76 -7.87
C LEU A 192 19.99 -3.75 -9.04
N LYS A 193 19.52 -3.36 -10.23
CA LYS A 193 19.58 -4.20 -11.43
C LYS A 193 21.01 -4.55 -11.81
N ALA A 194 21.94 -3.59 -11.74
CA ALA A 194 23.35 -3.83 -12.00
C ALA A 194 23.97 -4.86 -11.03
N GLY A 195 23.54 -4.86 -9.76
CA GLY A 195 23.96 -5.86 -8.78
C GLY A 195 23.43 -7.25 -9.12
N LEU A 196 22.18 -7.34 -9.59
CA LEU A 196 21.58 -8.59 -10.02
C LEU A 196 22.27 -9.16 -11.28
N TYR A 197 22.38 -8.36 -12.34
CA TYR A 197 23.02 -8.80 -13.59
C TYR A 197 24.52 -9.04 -13.43
N GLY A 198 25.20 -8.17 -12.68
CA GLY A 198 26.62 -8.32 -12.37
C GLY A 198 26.89 -9.55 -11.51
N GLY A 199 26.07 -9.79 -10.48
CA GLY A 199 26.19 -10.96 -9.60
C GLY A 199 25.92 -12.28 -10.33
N VAL A 200 24.84 -12.35 -11.11
CA VAL A 200 24.51 -13.54 -11.90
C VAL A 200 25.58 -13.81 -12.97
N GLY A 201 26.04 -12.78 -13.67
CA GLY A 201 27.09 -12.91 -14.68
C GLY A 201 28.42 -13.38 -14.08
N ALA A 202 28.86 -12.78 -12.96
CA ALA A 202 30.06 -13.20 -12.26
C ALA A 202 29.94 -14.65 -11.73
N GLY A 203 28.80 -15.00 -11.13
CA GLY A 203 28.53 -16.36 -10.67
C GLY A 203 28.59 -17.39 -11.79
N MET A 204 27.95 -17.11 -12.93
CA MET A 204 27.96 -17.98 -14.10
C MET A 204 29.38 -18.15 -14.68
N ALA A 205 30.16 -17.07 -14.74
CA ALA A 205 31.55 -17.12 -15.22
C ALA A 205 32.44 -17.99 -14.31
N VAL A 206 32.32 -17.84 -12.99
CA VAL A 206 33.05 -18.66 -12.02
C VAL A 206 32.65 -20.14 -12.14
N LEU A 207 31.36 -20.43 -12.26
CA LEU A 207 30.86 -21.80 -12.46
C LEU A 207 31.40 -22.42 -13.77
N ALA A 208 31.45 -21.65 -14.86
CA ALA A 208 32.01 -22.11 -16.14
C ALA A 208 33.50 -22.47 -16.02
N ILE A 209 34.30 -21.66 -15.31
CA ILE A 209 35.73 -21.95 -15.07
C ILE A 209 35.90 -23.25 -14.27
N ILE A 210 35.08 -23.46 -13.24
CA ILE A 210 35.10 -24.71 -12.46
C ILE A 210 34.76 -25.91 -13.36
N ILE A 211 33.72 -25.81 -14.20
CA ILE A 211 33.35 -26.88 -15.13
C ILE A 211 34.48 -27.17 -16.14
N LEU A 212 35.11 -26.14 -16.70
CA LEU A 212 36.23 -26.29 -17.64
C LEU A 212 37.44 -26.96 -16.98
N THR A 213 37.84 -26.51 -15.79
CA THR A 213 38.97 -27.11 -15.06
C THR A 213 38.71 -28.57 -14.71
N VAL A 214 37.52 -28.90 -14.21
CA VAL A 214 37.12 -30.29 -13.95
C VAL A 214 37.10 -31.10 -15.24
N GLY A 215 36.57 -30.56 -16.33
CA GLY A 215 36.57 -31.20 -17.65
C GLY A 215 37.98 -31.53 -18.14
N ILE A 216 38.93 -30.60 -18.01
CA ILE A 216 40.33 -30.83 -18.38
C ILE A 216 40.97 -31.93 -17.51
N LEU A 217 40.72 -31.92 -16.21
CA LEU A 217 41.23 -32.95 -15.30
C LEU A 217 40.68 -34.34 -15.64
N LEU A 218 39.39 -34.44 -15.98
CA LEU A 218 38.77 -35.69 -16.42
C LEU A 218 39.25 -36.15 -17.80
N CYS A 219 39.53 -35.24 -18.73
CA CYS A 219 40.12 -35.59 -20.03
C CYS A 219 41.57 -36.07 -19.87
N LYS A 220 42.37 -35.44 -18.99
CA LYS A 220 43.73 -35.88 -18.69
C LYS A 220 43.79 -37.23 -18.00
N SER A 221 42.84 -37.54 -17.11
CA SER A 221 42.78 -38.86 -16.46
C SER A 221 42.35 -39.98 -17.42
N LYS A 222 41.59 -39.64 -18.48
CA LYS A 222 41.21 -40.56 -19.56
C LYS A 222 42.22 -40.62 -20.71
N GLN A 223 43.27 -39.80 -20.69
CA GLN A 223 44.31 -39.85 -21.71
C GLN A 223 45.17 -41.10 -21.46
N PRO A 224 45.20 -42.09 -22.38
CA PRO A 224 46.07 -43.25 -22.20
C PRO A 224 47.50 -42.73 -22.09
N ARG A 225 48.19 -43.11 -21.01
CA ARG A 225 49.62 -42.81 -20.84
C ARG A 225 50.32 -43.20 -22.14
N LYS A 226 50.89 -42.21 -22.84
CA LYS A 226 51.82 -42.48 -23.94
C LYS A 226 52.92 -43.37 -23.37
N ARG A 227 53.04 -44.57 -23.92
CA ARG A 227 54.13 -45.54 -23.67
C ARG A 227 55.48 -44.81 -23.64
N ASP A 228 56.29 -45.12 -22.63
CA ASP A 228 57.68 -44.71 -22.55
C ASP A 228 58.48 -45.14 -23.80
N PRO A 229 59.47 -44.37 -24.29
CA PRO A 229 60.26 -44.71 -25.47
C PRO A 229 61.27 -45.86 -25.28
N PHE A 230 61.25 -46.55 -24.14
CA PHE A 230 62.19 -47.63 -23.81
C PHE A 230 61.44 -48.89 -23.34
N SER A 231 60.66 -49.49 -24.24
CA SER A 231 60.44 -50.93 -24.25
C SER A 231 60.27 -51.34 -25.72
N LYS A 232 61.33 -51.94 -26.28
CA LYS A 232 61.19 -52.70 -27.51
C LYS A 232 60.49 -53.99 -27.12
N ASP A 233 59.16 -53.97 -27.18
CA ASP A 233 58.35 -55.18 -27.22
C ASP A 233 58.70 -55.88 -28.53
N GLN A 234 59.61 -56.85 -28.46
CA GLN A 234 59.91 -57.73 -29.58
C GLN A 234 58.68 -58.61 -29.80
N GLU A 235 58.00 -58.31 -30.90
CA GLU A 235 56.91 -59.10 -31.45
C GLU A 235 57.32 -60.57 -31.59
N GLY A 236 56.33 -61.43 -31.37
CA GLY A 236 56.50 -62.85 -31.16
C GLY A 236 57.16 -63.63 -32.30
N LYS A 237 57.64 -64.83 -31.90
CA LYS A 237 57.83 -66.03 -32.70
C LYS A 237 58.73 -66.97 -31.90
N TRP A 238 58.14 -67.71 -30.97
CA TRP A 238 58.78 -68.88 -30.36
C TRP A 238 57.67 -69.81 -29.91
N TYR A 239 57.18 -70.67 -30.79
CA TYR A 239 56.66 -72.02 -30.53
C TYR A 239 56.27 -72.65 -31.88
N GLU A 240 57.26 -72.92 -32.71
CA GLU A 240 57.23 -74.03 -33.68
C GLU A 240 58.60 -74.67 -33.54
N ASP A 241 58.63 -75.81 -32.88
CA ASP A 241 59.45 -76.97 -33.24
C ASP A 241 59.06 -78.10 -32.28
N ASP A 242 58.32 -79.04 -32.86
CA ASP A 242 58.00 -80.36 -32.33
C ASP A 242 59.29 -81.13 -32.04
N ASP A 243 59.32 -81.90 -30.94
CA ASP A 243 60.12 -83.11 -30.77
C ASP A 243 59.63 -83.89 -29.53
N GLU A 244 58.54 -84.63 -29.73
CA GLU A 244 58.34 -86.02 -29.31
C GLU A 244 59.22 -86.59 -28.16
N TRP A 245 58.64 -86.66 -26.95
CA TRP A 245 58.88 -87.76 -26.01
C TRP A 245 57.56 -88.20 -25.39
N GLY A 246 57.14 -89.41 -25.75
CA GLY A 246 55.91 -90.03 -25.27
C GLY A 246 56.04 -90.76 -23.92
N VAL A 247 54.87 -91.23 -23.48
CA VAL A 247 54.59 -92.24 -22.44
C VAL A 247 54.52 -91.63 -21.02
N SER A 248 53.46 -91.76 -20.20
CA SER A 248 52.17 -92.48 -20.24
C SER A 248 51.33 -92.09 -19.02
N GLN A 249 50.00 -92.26 -19.11
CA GLN A 249 49.03 -92.50 -18.02
C GLN A 249 48.99 -91.46 -16.89
N GLY A 250 47.90 -90.74 -16.63
CA GLY A 250 46.51 -91.15 -16.63
C GLY A 250 45.95 -90.90 -15.21
N PHE A 251 44.92 -90.06 -15.10
CA PHE A 251 43.69 -90.26 -14.32
C PHE A 251 42.98 -88.92 -14.09
N ASN A 252 41.85 -88.78 -14.78
CA ASN A 252 40.78 -87.87 -14.41
C ASN A 252 40.13 -88.37 -13.12
N LYS A 253 39.66 -87.47 -12.25
CA LYS A 253 38.21 -87.30 -12.03
C LYS A 253 37.82 -86.02 -11.25
N PRO A 254 36.58 -85.54 -11.43
CA PRO A 254 36.09 -84.21 -11.07
C PRO A 254 35.04 -84.23 -9.93
N GLY A 255 34.51 -83.05 -9.59
CA GLY A 255 33.25 -82.85 -8.85
C GLY A 255 33.45 -81.96 -7.63
N SER A 256 32.88 -80.74 -7.54
CA SER A 256 31.47 -80.31 -7.45
C SER A 256 30.92 -80.32 -6.01
N GLU A 257 30.41 -79.13 -5.64
CA GLU A 257 29.36 -78.81 -4.66
C GLU A 257 29.69 -78.40 -3.19
N PRO A 258 28.82 -77.55 -2.59
CA PRO A 258 29.09 -76.70 -1.44
C PRO A 258 28.54 -77.27 -0.12
N GLY A 259 29.15 -76.91 1.01
CA GLY A 259 28.64 -77.31 2.32
C GLY A 259 29.46 -76.74 3.49
N ASP A 260 28.71 -76.33 4.52
CA ASP A 260 29.07 -75.53 5.67
C ASP A 260 30.07 -76.13 6.69
N ASN A 261 30.63 -75.21 7.49
CA ASN A 261 31.08 -75.32 8.90
C ASN A 261 32.24 -76.28 9.26
N ASP A 262 33.42 -75.72 9.57
CA ASP A 262 33.88 -75.48 10.95
C ASP A 262 35.39 -75.20 11.04
N ASN A 263 35.70 -74.01 11.56
CA ASN A 263 36.69 -73.73 12.61
C ASN A 263 38.08 -74.42 12.57
N TYR A 264 39.09 -73.77 11.96
CA TYR A 264 40.38 -73.54 12.62
C TYR A 264 41.18 -72.37 12.00
N LYS A 265 41.90 -71.66 12.87
CA LYS A 265 42.51 -70.32 12.76
C LYS A 265 43.58 -70.17 11.66
N ASN A 266 43.68 -69.00 11.03
CA ASN A 266 44.64 -67.92 11.37
C ASN A 266 44.70 -66.84 10.25
N GLY A 267 44.84 -65.55 10.61
CA GLY A 267 45.32 -64.51 9.67
C GLY A 267 44.45 -63.25 9.48
N MET A 268 44.60 -62.28 10.40
CA MET A 268 44.34 -60.83 10.30
C MET A 268 44.47 -60.25 8.86
N THR A 269 43.61 -59.34 8.39
CA THR A 269 43.61 -57.92 8.79
C THR A 269 42.21 -57.28 8.68
N LYS A 270 41.77 -56.62 9.75
CA LYS A 270 40.50 -55.89 9.84
C LYS A 270 40.82 -54.39 9.75
N TYR A 271 40.23 -53.70 8.77
CA TYR A 271 40.27 -52.23 8.68
C TYR A 271 39.41 -51.64 9.80
N GLU A 272 40.03 -50.98 10.78
CA GLU A 272 39.32 -50.25 11.83
C GLU A 272 39.06 -48.79 11.41
N ASN A 273 37.79 -48.38 11.47
CA ASN A 273 37.36 -47.00 11.28
C ASN A 273 37.56 -46.20 12.58
N PHE A 274 38.16 -45.02 12.48
CA PHE A 274 38.42 -44.11 13.60
C PHE A 274 37.10 -43.60 14.21
N ARG A 275 36.93 -43.75 15.53
CA ARG A 275 35.83 -43.17 16.31
C ARG A 275 36.41 -42.30 17.43
N PRO A 276 36.28 -40.96 17.38
CA PRO A 276 36.79 -40.11 18.47
C PRO A 276 35.88 -40.23 19.70
N ALA A 277 36.48 -40.50 20.86
CA ALA A 277 35.81 -40.47 22.16
C ALA A 277 35.87 -39.05 22.75
N LEU A 278 34.69 -38.45 23.01
CA LEU A 278 34.55 -37.07 23.51
C LEU A 278 34.35 -36.99 25.03
N GLU A 279 34.72 -38.03 25.77
CA GLU A 279 34.34 -38.17 27.19
C GLU A 279 35.13 -37.26 28.15
N ASN A 280 36.20 -36.61 27.68
CA ASN A 280 37.05 -35.71 28.49
C ASN A 280 37.06 -34.25 28.00
N VAL A 281 36.08 -33.82 27.19
CA VAL A 281 36.00 -32.43 26.72
C VAL A 281 35.11 -31.61 27.66
N ASP A 282 35.72 -30.70 28.44
CA ASP A 282 34.99 -29.74 29.27
C ASP A 282 34.43 -28.60 28.41
N THR A 283 33.11 -28.59 28.21
CA THR A 283 32.38 -27.63 27.38
C THR A 283 32.08 -26.30 28.07
N ARG A 284 32.58 -26.08 29.30
CA ARG A 284 32.35 -24.83 30.06
C ARG A 284 33.43 -23.76 29.83
N ILE A 285 34.47 -24.08 29.07
CA ILE A 285 35.56 -23.16 28.75
C ILE A 285 35.19 -22.38 27.47
N PRO A 286 34.95 -21.06 27.54
CA PRO A 286 34.70 -20.28 26.34
C PRO A 286 35.99 -20.17 25.50
N VAL A 287 35.94 -20.68 24.27
CA VAL A 287 37.05 -20.57 23.32
C VAL A 287 37.20 -19.11 22.89
N LYS A 288 38.26 -18.44 23.33
CA LYS A 288 38.56 -17.04 22.99
C LYS A 288 39.43 -17.00 21.72
N ILE A 289 38.78 -16.92 20.56
CA ILE A 289 39.47 -16.74 19.28
C ILE A 289 39.80 -15.24 19.11
N GLN A 290 41.07 -14.88 18.99
CA GLN A 290 41.46 -13.50 18.68
C GLN A 290 41.03 -13.14 17.26
N ARG A 291 40.39 -11.98 17.07
CA ARG A 291 40.07 -11.46 15.73
C ARG A 291 41.34 -10.97 15.04
N PRO A 292 41.64 -11.40 13.80
CA PRO A 292 42.73 -10.83 13.03
C PRO A 292 42.40 -9.39 12.63
N THR A 293 43.32 -8.47 12.89
CA THR A 293 43.27 -7.07 12.44
C THR A 293 43.91 -6.96 11.05
N VAL A 294 43.17 -6.38 10.10
CA VAL A 294 43.68 -6.11 8.75
C VAL A 294 44.39 -4.76 8.77
N ALA A 295 45.69 -4.75 8.50
CA ALA A 295 46.44 -3.52 8.27
C ALA A 295 46.00 -2.90 6.94
N ARG A 296 45.44 -1.68 6.98
CA ARG A 296 45.23 -0.88 5.78
C ARG A 296 46.58 -0.32 5.31
N ARG A 297 46.92 -0.58 4.06
CA ARG A 297 47.92 0.17 3.29
C ARG A 297 47.19 1.01 2.27
#